data_AF-A0A9D2M0W4-F1
#
_entry.id   AF-A0A9D2M0W4-F1
#
_cell.length_a   1.000
_cell.length_b   1.000
_cell.length_c   1.000
_cell.angle_alpha   90.00
_cell.angle_beta   90.00
_cell.angle_gamma   90.00
#
_symmetry.space_group_name_H-M   'P 1'
#
loop_
_entity.id
_entity.type
_entity.pdbx_description
1 polymer ?
#
loop_
_entity_poly.entity_id
_entity_poly.type
_entity_poly.pdbx_seq_one_letter_code
_entity_poly.pdbx_strand_id
1 'polypeptide(L)'
;MSYQEWVRAFRYLRKELEQRMPEYTFQAAIVENAMDYSYFQFSDESLKKAGLKIVVAFCHREFELEVWLSGVNRKAQWEWAQKLSKAAYTGQLTDDPKHTDYILRLPAESDLADGEKTAAAVQAAAMKMLGQIG
;
A
#
# COMPACT_ATOMS: atom_id res chain seq x y z
N MET A 1 -4.30 12.38 -18.07
CA MET A 1 -5.00 12.69 -16.81
C MET A 1 -4.36 13.94 -16.23
N SER A 2 -5.17 14.96 -15.90
CA SER A 2 -4.70 16.15 -15.19
C SER A 2 -4.45 15.84 -13.71
N TYR A 3 -3.69 16.70 -13.03
CA TYR A 3 -3.41 16.57 -11.59
C TYR A 3 -4.71 16.55 -10.75
N GLN A 4 -5.68 17.41 -11.07
CA GLN A 4 -6.95 17.47 -10.35
C GLN A 4 -7.81 16.21 -10.55
N GLU A 5 -7.80 15.65 -11.76
CA GLU A 5 -8.48 14.37 -12.03
C GLU A 5 -7.82 13.23 -11.27
N TRP A 6 -6.49 13.18 -11.24
CA TRP A 6 -5.75 12.18 -10.46
C TRP A 6 -6.09 12.26 -8.96
N VAL A 7 -6.01 13.46 -8.36
CA VAL A 7 -6.34 13.65 -6.93
C VAL A 7 -7.76 13.16 -6.62
N ARG A 8 -8.73 13.44 -7.51
CA ARG A 8 -10.12 12.97 -7.36
C ARG A 8 -10.22 11.46 -7.46
N ALA A 9 -9.59 10.86 -8.46
CA ALA A 9 -9.57 9.41 -8.64
C ALA A 9 -8.92 8.69 -7.45
N PHE A 10 -7.80 9.22 -6.93
CA PHE A 10 -7.09 8.60 -5.81
C PHE A 10 -7.87 8.73 -4.48
N ARG A 11 -8.57 9.85 -4.25
CA ARG A 11 -9.51 9.98 -3.13
C ARG A 11 -10.70 9.03 -3.24
N TYR A 12 -11.24 8.88 -4.45
CA TYR A 12 -12.32 7.93 -4.73
C TYR A 12 -11.86 6.51 -4.41
N LEU A 13 -10.71 6.09 -4.93
CA LEU A 13 -10.10 4.79 -4.66
C LEU A 13 -10.01 4.50 -3.16
N ARG A 14 -9.47 5.44 -2.37
CA ARG A 14 -9.38 5.29 -0.91
C ARG A 14 -10.75 5.03 -0.28
N LYS A 15 -11.76 5.84 -0.64
CA LYS A 15 -13.12 5.74 -0.09
C LYS A 15 -13.81 4.44 -0.49
N GLU A 16 -13.60 3.97 -1.71
CA GLU A 16 -14.14 2.69 -2.16
C GLU A 16 -13.50 1.51 -1.42
N LEU A 17 -12.18 1.52 -1.23
CA LEU A 17 -11.50 0.50 -0.43
C LEU A 17 -12.00 0.49 1.02
N GLU A 18 -12.19 1.66 1.64
CA GLU A 18 -12.73 1.78 3.00
C GLU A 18 -14.14 1.18 3.13
N GLN A 19 -14.98 1.31 2.11
CA GLN A 19 -16.31 0.67 2.08
C GLN A 19 -16.23 -0.85 1.88
N ARG A 20 -15.29 -1.32 1.04
CA ARG A 20 -15.10 -2.73 0.70
C ARG A 20 -14.37 -3.53 1.77
N MET A 21 -13.66 -2.85 2.66
CA MET A 21 -12.80 -3.44 3.70
C MET A 21 -13.10 -2.82 5.09
N PRO A 22 -14.36 -2.93 5.58
CA PRO A 22 -14.82 -2.24 6.79
C PRO A 22 -14.10 -2.68 8.09
N GLU A 23 -13.42 -3.82 8.08
CA GLU A 23 -12.63 -4.34 9.18
C GLU A 23 -11.29 -3.60 9.37
N TYR A 24 -10.88 -2.78 8.38
CA TYR A 24 -9.67 -1.98 8.44
C TYR A 24 -9.97 -0.49 8.64
N THR A 25 -9.10 0.20 9.38
CA THR A 25 -9.17 1.65 9.54
C THR A 25 -8.29 2.35 8.52
N PHE A 26 -8.88 3.13 7.62
CA PHE A 26 -8.16 3.95 6.63
C PHE A 26 -7.83 5.32 7.22
N GLN A 27 -6.62 5.82 6.95
CA GLN A 27 -6.26 7.18 7.32
C GLN A 27 -6.83 8.20 6.36
N ALA A 28 -7.25 9.34 6.91
CA ALA A 28 -7.92 10.39 6.14
C ALA A 28 -7.01 11.04 5.09
N ALA A 29 -5.74 11.19 5.42
CA ALA A 29 -4.78 11.94 4.63
C ALA A 29 -4.26 11.13 3.42
N ILE A 30 -4.16 11.82 2.29
CA ILE A 30 -3.26 11.42 1.20
C ILE A 30 -1.98 12.22 1.40
N VAL A 31 -0.85 11.54 1.40
CA VAL A 31 0.47 12.12 1.56
C VAL A 31 1.19 12.06 0.22
N GLU A 32 1.92 13.11 -0.12
CA GLU A 32 2.74 13.17 -1.32
C GLU A 32 4.20 13.19 -0.89
N ASN A 33 5.00 12.24 -1.38
CA ASN A 33 6.42 12.19 -1.10
C ASN A 33 7.21 12.75 -2.28
N ALA A 34 7.42 14.07 -2.29
CA ALA A 34 8.35 14.78 -3.16
C ALA A 34 8.40 14.33 -4.64
N MET A 35 7.23 13.98 -5.22
CA MET A 35 7.02 13.49 -6.59
C MET A 35 7.40 12.03 -6.88
N ASP A 36 7.92 11.25 -5.94
CA ASP A 36 8.19 9.83 -6.17
C ASP A 36 6.88 9.02 -6.17
N TYR A 37 6.07 9.23 -5.14
CA TYR A 37 4.76 8.60 -5.01
C TYR A 37 3.83 9.42 -4.12
N SER A 38 2.55 9.15 -4.28
CA SER A 38 1.50 9.62 -3.37
C SER A 38 0.80 8.43 -2.78
N TYR A 39 0.42 8.50 -1.51
CA TYR A 39 -0.11 7.34 -0.82
C TYR A 39 -1.16 7.67 0.22
N PHE A 40 -1.97 6.67 0.54
CA PHE A 40 -2.74 6.59 1.78
C PHE A 40 -2.45 5.26 2.45
N GLN A 41 -2.84 5.12 3.72
CA GLN A 41 -2.55 3.92 4.50
C GLN A 41 -3.76 3.44 5.29
N PHE A 42 -3.77 2.16 5.60
CA PHE A 42 -4.77 1.55 6.47
C PHE A 42 -4.16 0.45 7.33
N SER A 43 -4.88 0.07 8.38
CA SER A 43 -4.45 -0.97 9.32
C SER A 43 -5.63 -1.48 10.13
N ASP A 44 -5.51 -2.68 10.69
CA ASP A 44 -6.39 -3.22 11.72
C ASP A 44 -5.65 -3.27 13.08
N GLU A 45 -6.25 -3.91 14.09
CA GLU A 45 -5.59 -4.12 15.39
C GLU A 45 -4.39 -5.07 15.32
N SER A 46 -4.45 -6.12 14.50
CA SER A 46 -3.40 -7.13 14.40
C SER A 46 -2.11 -6.50 13.86
N LEU A 47 -2.21 -5.78 12.74
CA LEU A 47 -1.10 -5.06 12.13
C LEU A 47 -0.54 -4.00 13.09
N LYS A 48 -1.38 -3.24 13.80
CA LYS A 48 -0.93 -2.26 14.80
C LYS A 48 -0.11 -2.91 15.92
N LYS A 49 -0.59 -4.04 16.46
CA LYS A 49 0.14 -4.82 17.50
C LYS A 49 1.47 -5.35 16.97
N ALA A 50 1.51 -5.72 15.69
CA ALA A 50 2.72 -6.13 15.00
C ALA A 50 3.65 -4.96 14.64
N GLY A 51 3.24 -3.70 14.78
CA GLY A 51 4.00 -2.54 14.32
C GLY A 51 4.04 -2.39 12.80
N LEU A 52 3.03 -2.91 12.10
CA LEU A 52 2.87 -2.90 10.66
C LEU A 52 1.67 -2.05 10.22
N LYS A 53 1.64 -1.71 8.94
CA LYS A 53 0.54 -1.05 8.23
C LYS A 53 0.57 -1.44 6.75
N ILE A 54 -0.55 -1.27 6.07
CA ILE A 54 -0.62 -1.35 4.61
C ILE A 54 -0.61 0.06 4.04
N VAL A 55 0.16 0.27 2.99
CA VAL A 55 0.22 1.50 2.21
C VAL A 55 -0.25 1.21 0.80
N VAL A 56 -1.14 2.03 0.26
CA VAL A 56 -1.48 2.04 -1.16
C VAL A 56 -0.77 3.23 -1.76
N ALA A 57 0.19 2.97 -2.64
CA ALA A 57 1.04 3.98 -3.27
C ALA A 57 0.72 4.08 -4.76
N PHE A 58 0.60 5.30 -5.25
CA PHE A 58 0.65 5.62 -6.66
C PHE A 58 2.06 6.11 -6.99
N CYS A 59 2.82 5.29 -7.71
CA CYS A 59 4.18 5.59 -8.14
C CYS A 59 4.14 6.47 -9.39
N HIS A 60 4.54 7.73 -9.27
CA HIS A 60 4.35 8.72 -10.34
C HIS A 60 5.21 8.44 -11.57
N ARG A 61 6.41 7.90 -11.38
CA ARG A 61 7.37 7.63 -12.45
C ARG A 61 6.94 6.44 -13.31
N GLU A 62 6.55 5.35 -12.67
CA GLU A 62 6.07 4.13 -13.33
C GLU A 62 4.61 4.26 -13.78
N PHE A 63 3.87 5.21 -13.21
CA PHE A 63 2.45 5.44 -13.45
C PHE A 63 1.59 4.22 -13.06
N GLU A 64 1.94 3.61 -11.92
CA GLU A 64 1.35 2.36 -11.45
C GLU A 64 0.90 2.48 -9.99
N LEU A 65 -0.05 1.64 -9.61
CA LEU A 65 -0.45 1.44 -8.22
C LEU A 65 0.30 0.25 -7.63
N GLU A 66 0.78 0.43 -6.42
CA GLU A 66 1.39 -0.62 -5.62
C GLU A 66 0.72 -0.71 -4.25
N VAL A 67 0.72 -1.91 -3.68
CA VAL A 67 0.36 -2.14 -2.28
C VAL A 67 1.60 -2.58 -1.53
N TRP A 68 1.89 -1.90 -0.42
CA TRP A 68 3.08 -2.14 0.39
C TRP A 68 2.71 -2.61 1.78
N LEU A 69 3.50 -3.55 2.28
CA LEU A 69 3.64 -3.78 3.71
C LEU A 69 4.73 -2.84 4.24
N SER A 70 4.40 -2.02 5.23
CA SER A 70 5.34 -1.08 5.84
C SER A 70 5.31 -1.19 7.36
N GLY A 71 6.43 -0.89 8.02
CA GLY A 71 6.48 -0.65 9.45
C GLY A 71 5.81 0.68 9.79
N VAL A 72 5.22 0.77 10.99
CA VAL A 72 4.64 2.04 11.48
C VAL A 72 5.71 3.11 11.74
N ASN A 73 6.96 2.68 11.94
CA ASN A 73 8.15 3.53 12.05
C ASN A 73 9.38 2.78 11.51
N ARG A 74 10.51 3.50 11.40
CA ARG A 74 11.76 2.96 10.84
C ARG A 74 12.32 1.77 11.63
N LYS A 75 12.12 1.73 12.95
CA LYS A 75 12.55 0.61 13.80
C LYS A 75 11.75 -0.65 13.45
N ALA A 76 10.43 -0.57 13.45
CA ALA A 76 9.55 -1.68 13.09
C ALA A 76 9.79 -2.17 11.65
N GLN A 77 9.99 -1.23 10.70
CA GLN A 77 10.35 -1.53 9.31
C GLN A 77 11.59 -2.42 9.23
N TRP A 78 12.66 -2.02 9.92
CA TRP A 78 13.92 -2.75 9.93
C TRP A 78 13.82 -4.10 10.65
N GLU A 79 13.11 -4.16 11.78
CA GLU A 79 12.89 -5.41 12.52
C GLU A 79 12.10 -6.44 11.70
N TRP A 80 11.07 -6.01 10.96
CA TRP A 80 10.30 -6.90 10.09
C TRP A 80 11.05 -7.31 8.82
N ALA A 81 11.78 -6.38 8.20
CA ALA A 81 12.60 -6.69 7.02
C ALA A 81 13.61 -7.81 7.27
N GLN A 82 14.15 -7.92 8.49
CA GLN A 82 15.06 -9.01 8.87
C GLN A 82 14.36 -10.35 9.12
N LYS A 83 13.07 -10.35 9.45
CA LYS A 83 12.30 -11.57 9.70
C LYS A 83 11.75 -12.20 8.42
N LEU A 84 11.53 -11.38 7.38
CA LEU A 84 10.95 -11.83 6.11
C LEU A 84 12.03 -12.50 5.25
N SER A 85 11.79 -13.76 4.88
CA SER A 85 12.65 -14.50 3.94
C SER A 85 12.08 -14.42 2.53
N LYS A 86 12.91 -14.14 1.51
CA LYS A 86 12.52 -14.07 0.08
C LYS A 86 11.76 -15.32 -0.40
N ALA A 87 11.98 -16.48 0.22
CA ALA A 87 11.34 -17.75 -0.18
C ALA A 87 9.87 -17.89 0.24
N ALA A 88 9.37 -17.05 1.17
CA ALA A 88 8.05 -17.20 1.77
C ALA A 88 7.00 -16.20 1.27
N TYR A 89 7.38 -15.21 0.46
CA TYR A 89 6.52 -14.11 0.06
C TYR A 89 6.46 -13.95 -1.46
N THR A 90 5.27 -13.62 -1.95
CA THR A 90 5.05 -13.15 -3.31
C THR A 90 5.20 -11.63 -3.35
N GLY A 91 6.06 -11.13 -4.24
CA GLY A 91 6.32 -9.71 -4.43
C GLY A 91 7.79 -9.37 -4.29
N GLN A 92 8.10 -8.08 -4.23
CA GLN A 92 9.48 -7.61 -4.09
C GLN A 92 9.74 -7.16 -2.65
N LEU A 93 10.66 -7.85 -1.97
CA LEU A 93 11.19 -7.39 -0.68
C LEU A 93 12.11 -6.18 -0.89
N THR A 94 12.18 -5.32 0.12
CA THR A 94 13.17 -4.24 0.15
C THR A 94 14.59 -4.80 0.23
N ASP A 95 15.51 -4.18 -0.50
CA ASP A 95 16.95 -4.42 -0.37
C ASP A 95 17.62 -3.39 0.57
N ASP A 96 16.92 -2.32 0.97
CA ASP A 96 17.40 -1.31 1.91
C ASP A 96 16.26 -0.77 2.82
N PRO A 97 15.88 -1.52 3.86
CA PRO A 97 14.78 -1.13 4.76
C PRO A 97 15.05 0.16 5.56
N LYS A 98 16.28 0.71 5.51
CA LYS A 98 16.59 1.99 6.14
C LYS A 98 16.16 3.18 5.28
N HIS A 99 16.06 2.99 3.96
CA HIS A 99 15.84 4.07 2.99
C HIS A 99 14.60 3.84 2.10
N THR A 100 14.04 2.63 2.04
CA THR A 100 12.75 2.38 1.38
C THR A 100 11.58 2.53 2.34
N ASP A 101 10.41 2.89 1.83
CA ASP A 101 9.19 3.02 2.65
C ASP A 101 8.32 1.76 2.67
N TYR A 102 8.68 0.73 1.92
CA TYR A 102 8.09 -0.61 2.01
C TYR A 102 9.09 -1.63 2.54
N ILE A 103 8.53 -2.72 3.09
CA ILE A 103 9.22 -3.95 3.41
C ILE A 103 8.97 -5.00 2.32
N LEU A 104 7.72 -5.12 1.87
CA LEU A 104 7.29 -5.94 0.74
C LEU A 104 6.34 -5.10 -0.12
N ARG A 105 6.47 -5.18 -1.44
CA ARG A 105 5.55 -4.53 -2.39
C ARG A 105 4.95 -5.50 -3.40
N LEU A 106 3.71 -5.23 -3.76
CA LEU A 106 2.95 -5.91 -4.82
C LEU A 106 2.41 -4.87 -5.80
N PRO A 107 2.55 -5.09 -7.13
CA PRO A 107 1.84 -4.27 -8.10
C PRO A 107 0.33 -4.54 -8.02
N ALA A 108 -0.46 -3.50 -8.27
CA ALA A 108 -1.91 -3.56 -8.42
C ALA A 108 -2.27 -3.17 -9.86
N GLU A 109 -2.00 -4.08 -10.80
CA GLU A 109 -2.27 -3.89 -12.22
C GLU A 109 -3.75 -3.56 -12.44
N SER A 110 -4.01 -2.34 -12.93
CA SER A 110 -5.36 -1.88 -13.20
C SER A 110 -5.39 -0.81 -14.28
N ASP A 111 -6.53 -0.71 -14.95
CA ASP A 111 -6.85 0.43 -15.79
C ASP A 111 -7.31 1.58 -14.89
N LEU A 112 -6.44 2.57 -14.69
CA LEU A 112 -6.70 3.75 -13.86
C LEU A 112 -7.87 4.61 -14.35
N ALA A 113 -8.35 4.40 -15.58
CA ALA A 113 -9.55 5.06 -16.09
C ALA A 113 -10.86 4.45 -15.52
N ASP A 114 -10.81 3.22 -15.00
CA ASP A 114 -11.94 2.51 -14.41
C ASP A 114 -11.75 2.39 -12.89
N GLY A 115 -12.38 3.30 -12.15
CA GLY A 115 -12.24 3.39 -10.69
C GLY A 115 -12.69 2.12 -9.96
N GLU A 116 -13.70 1.42 -10.48
CA GLU A 116 -14.26 0.22 -9.84
C GLU A 116 -13.33 -0.97 -10.01
N LYS A 117 -12.77 -1.15 -11.23
CA LYS A 117 -11.73 -2.15 -11.49
C LYS A 117 -10.43 -1.84 -10.76
N THR A 118 -10.05 -0.56 -10.69
CA THR A 118 -8.88 -0.10 -9.92
C THR A 118 -9.04 -0.47 -8.45
N ALA A 119 -10.19 -0.16 -7.83
CA ALA A 119 -10.47 -0.53 -6.45
C ALA A 119 -10.45 -2.05 -6.26
N ALA A 120 -10.98 -2.84 -7.21
CA ALA A 120 -10.95 -4.31 -7.13
C ALA A 120 -9.52 -4.87 -7.21
N ALA A 121 -8.69 -4.35 -8.10
CA ALA A 121 -7.29 -4.76 -8.24
C ALA A 121 -6.46 -4.43 -6.99
N VAL A 122 -6.61 -3.22 -6.46
CA VAL A 122 -5.91 -2.80 -5.24
C VAL A 122 -6.39 -3.60 -4.03
N GLN A 123 -7.70 -3.87 -3.92
CA GLN A 123 -8.24 -4.73 -2.86
C GLN A 123 -7.66 -6.14 -2.96
N ALA A 124 -7.60 -6.73 -4.16
CA ALA A 124 -7.05 -8.06 -4.36
C ALA A 124 -5.55 -8.12 -3.99
N ALA A 125 -4.77 -7.11 -4.38
CA ALA A 125 -3.36 -6.98 -4.00
C ALA A 125 -3.19 -6.82 -2.47
N ALA A 126 -4.04 -6.02 -1.83
CA ALA A 126 -4.07 -5.87 -0.38
C ALA A 126 -4.41 -7.17 0.35
N MET A 127 -5.46 -7.87 -0.06
CA MET A 127 -5.83 -9.16 0.54
C MET A 127 -4.74 -10.21 0.35
N LYS A 128 -4.09 -10.23 -0.82
CA LYS A 128 -2.92 -11.08 -1.08
C LYS A 128 -1.75 -10.70 -0.18
N MET A 129 -1.49 -9.41 0.05
CA MET A 129 -0.47 -8.95 0.99
C MET A 129 -0.77 -9.46 2.39
N LEU A 130 -1.99 -9.22 2.88
CA LEU A 130 -2.44 -9.57 4.22
C LEU A 130 -2.39 -11.08 4.49
N GLY A 131 -2.80 -11.90 3.52
CA GLY A 131 -2.77 -13.36 3.63
C GLY A 131 -1.37 -13.97 3.74
N GLN A 132 -0.31 -13.19 3.47
CA GLN A 132 1.07 -13.65 3.64
C GLN A 132 1.64 -13.35 5.04
N ILE A 133 1.00 -12.48 5.82
CA ILE A 133 1.51 -11.98 7.11
C ILE A 133 0.78 -12.64 8.30
N GLY A 134 -0.15 -13.56 8.01
CA GLY A 134 -0.90 -14.37 8.99
C GLY A 134 -0.23 -15.70 9.31
#